data_AF-A0A023EJG3-F1
#
_entry.id   AF-A0A023EJG3-F1
#
_cell.length_a   1.000
_cell.length_b   1.000
_cell.length_c   1.000
_cell.angle_alpha   90.00
_cell.angle_beta   90.00
_cell.angle_gamma   90.00
#
_symmetry.space_group_name_H-M   'P 1'
#
loop_
_entity.id
_entity.type
_entity.pdbx_description
1 polymer ?
#
loop_
_entity_poly.entity_id
_entity_poly.type
_entity_poly.pdbx_seq_one_letter_code
_entity_poly.pdbx_strand_id
1 'polypeptide(L)'
;MFKKRPHRVPPDERQNRWSIDCLVKIVDETIGKKSEAVLLAVIELGEFCLTELNDDFLIGYVWERSFLSQWFSDQEAAKALFDKHERLRLVIAKRVSSMCFNCMQDFNTEPLYRLMELFLKHQMSTQCRLILISLFEYEYWRQNLRACSEIMQNSIDLDIPLPETYNQKLLDLLLGRSILQHKPTTDSVAKRKQKLQAKKYQLKF
;
A
#
# COMPACT_ATOMS: atom_id res chain seq x y z
N MET A 1 -23.38 -32.37 23.25
CA MET A 1 -23.69 -31.27 22.30
C MET A 1 -23.40 -29.95 23.01
N PHE A 2 -22.16 -29.43 22.97
CA PHE A 2 -21.79 -28.20 23.65
C PHE A 2 -22.14 -26.99 22.77
N LYS A 3 -23.23 -26.27 23.13
CA LYS A 3 -23.52 -24.94 22.55
C LYS A 3 -22.46 -23.97 23.05
N LYS A 4 -21.56 -23.52 22.17
CA LYS A 4 -20.67 -22.37 22.43
C LYS A 4 -21.55 -21.17 22.78
N ARG A 5 -21.41 -20.62 23.99
CA ARG A 5 -22.02 -19.33 24.35
C ARG A 5 -21.40 -18.24 23.46
N PRO A 6 -22.18 -17.32 22.89
CA PRO A 6 -21.63 -16.20 22.14
C PRO A 6 -20.77 -15.35 23.09
N HIS A 7 -19.53 -15.08 22.69
CA HIS A 7 -18.65 -14.13 23.36
C HIS A 7 -19.39 -12.79 23.43
N ARG A 8 -19.75 -12.35 24.64
CA ARG A 8 -20.28 -11.01 24.86
C ARG A 8 -19.12 -10.04 24.74
N VAL A 9 -19.08 -9.30 23.64
CA VAL A 9 -18.21 -8.16 23.46
C VAL A 9 -18.54 -7.11 24.53
N PRO A 10 -17.56 -6.66 25.34
CA PRO A 10 -17.78 -5.69 26.41
C PRO A 10 -18.41 -4.38 25.85
N PRO A 11 -19.20 -3.66 26.68
CA PRO A 11 -19.94 -2.47 26.24
C PRO A 11 -19.02 -1.35 25.73
N ASP A 12 -17.80 -1.20 26.27
CA ASP A 12 -16.80 -0.24 25.80
C ASP A 12 -16.35 -0.48 24.36
N GLU A 13 -16.09 -1.75 24.00
CA GLU A 13 -15.68 -2.11 22.64
C GLU A 13 -16.79 -1.85 21.62
N ARG A 14 -18.06 -2.01 22.03
CA ARG A 14 -19.20 -1.66 21.18
C ARG A 14 -19.32 -0.17 20.99
N GLN A 15 -19.27 0.63 22.06
CA GLN A 15 -19.38 2.07 21.98
C GLN A 15 -18.26 2.68 21.11
N ASN A 16 -17.03 2.22 21.26
CA ASN A 16 -15.90 2.66 20.43
C ASN A 16 -16.10 2.33 18.95
N ARG A 17 -16.68 1.16 18.64
CA ARG A 17 -17.00 0.76 17.27
C ARG A 17 -18.06 1.67 16.64
N TRP A 18 -19.11 2.05 17.39
CA TRP A 18 -20.12 2.99 16.91
C TRP A 18 -19.54 4.38 16.65
N SER A 19 -18.64 4.86 17.52
CA SER A 19 -17.97 6.15 17.34
C SER A 19 -17.11 6.18 16.08
N ILE A 20 -16.31 5.13 15.85
CA ILE A 20 -15.48 4.98 14.64
C ILE A 20 -16.37 4.90 13.38
N ASP A 21 -17.41 4.07 13.40
CA ASP A 21 -18.34 3.93 12.27
C ASP A 21 -19.05 5.26 11.95
N CYS A 22 -19.35 6.08 12.97
CA CYS A 22 -19.95 7.39 12.79
C CYS A 22 -18.96 8.37 12.14
N LEU A 23 -17.72 8.44 12.63
CA LEU A 23 -16.67 9.29 12.05
C LEU A 23 -16.39 8.94 10.59
N VAL A 24 -16.30 7.64 10.28
CA VAL A 24 -16.15 7.14 8.91
C VAL A 24 -17.28 7.64 8.01
N LYS A 25 -18.53 7.51 8.45
CA LYS A 25 -19.69 7.99 7.68
C LYS A 25 -19.68 9.51 7.48
N ILE A 26 -19.31 10.28 8.50
CA ILE A 26 -19.20 11.74 8.39
C ILE A 26 -18.16 12.11 7.33
N VAL A 27 -16.99 11.47 7.36
CA VAL A 27 -15.93 11.69 6.37
C VAL A 27 -16.43 11.32 4.97
N ASP A 28 -17.04 10.15 4.80
CA ASP A 28 -17.58 9.70 3.50
C ASP A 28 -18.66 10.63 2.95
N GLU A 29 -19.57 11.11 3.80
CA GLU A 29 -20.60 12.06 3.38
C GLU A 29 -20.02 13.43 3.02
N THR A 30 -18.96 13.84 3.72
CA THR A 30 -18.32 15.14 3.49
C THR A 30 -17.52 15.14 2.18
N ILE A 31 -16.75 14.08 1.93
CA ILE A 31 -15.88 13.86 0.75
C ILE A 31 -16.70 13.40 -0.46
N GLY A 32 -17.83 14.07 -0.68
CA GLY A 32 -18.76 13.79 -1.77
C GLY A 32 -19.90 14.80 -1.84
N LYS A 33 -20.39 15.29 -0.68
CA LYS A 33 -21.43 16.33 -0.61
C LYS A 33 -20.89 17.77 -0.55
N LYS A 34 -19.56 17.97 -0.66
CA LYS A 34 -18.89 19.28 -0.83
C LYS A 34 -19.02 20.26 0.36
N SER A 35 -19.04 19.78 1.59
CA SER A 35 -18.92 20.70 2.73
C SER A 35 -17.44 20.90 3.07
N GLU A 36 -16.79 21.83 2.38
CA GLU A 36 -15.39 22.18 2.62
C GLU A 36 -15.13 22.58 4.08
N ALA A 37 -16.05 23.35 4.68
CA ALA A 37 -15.99 23.72 6.08
C ALA A 37 -16.03 22.50 7.02
N VAL A 38 -16.84 21.49 6.71
CA VAL A 38 -16.89 20.26 7.50
C VAL A 38 -15.63 19.43 7.28
N LEU A 39 -15.07 19.40 6.06
CA LEU A 39 -13.80 18.73 5.79
C LEU A 39 -12.70 19.35 6.62
N LEU A 40 -12.61 20.68 6.65
CA LEU A 40 -11.63 21.41 7.48
C LEU A 40 -11.82 21.11 8.97
N ALA A 41 -13.05 21.13 9.49
CA ALA A 41 -13.32 20.80 10.89
C ALA A 41 -12.91 19.35 11.24
N VAL A 42 -13.15 18.40 10.32
CA VAL A 42 -12.76 16.99 10.51
C VAL A 42 -11.24 16.82 10.39
N ILE A 43 -10.58 17.58 9.53
CA ILE A 43 -9.12 17.66 9.46
C ILE A 43 -8.55 18.17 10.78
N GLU A 44 -9.06 19.29 11.30
CA GLU A 44 -8.63 19.86 12.58
C GLU A 44 -8.79 18.86 13.73
N LEU A 45 -9.92 18.14 13.76
CA LEU A 45 -10.14 17.06 14.73
C LEU A 45 -9.12 15.92 14.54
N GLY A 46 -8.84 15.51 13.30
CA GLY A 46 -7.83 14.50 12.99
C GLY A 46 -6.42 14.93 13.40
N GLU A 47 -6.07 16.20 13.20
CA GLU A 47 -4.80 16.77 13.65
C GLU A 47 -4.69 16.75 15.18
N PHE A 48 -5.76 17.14 15.89
CA PHE A 48 -5.84 17.03 17.34
C PHE A 48 -5.66 15.59 17.83
N CYS A 49 -6.33 14.62 17.21
CA CYS A 49 -6.16 13.20 17.54
C CYS A 49 -4.71 12.74 17.33
N LEU A 50 -4.06 13.22 16.26
CA LEU A 50 -2.69 12.84 15.93
C LEU A 50 -1.66 13.41 16.93
N THR A 51 -1.84 14.67 17.35
CA THR A 51 -0.89 15.36 18.24
C THR A 51 -1.14 15.07 19.71
N GLU A 52 -2.39 15.18 20.16
CA GLU A 52 -2.73 15.10 21.58
C GLU A 52 -3.05 13.69 22.03
N LEU A 53 -3.72 12.90 21.19
CA LEU A 53 -4.17 11.55 21.54
C LEU A 53 -3.26 10.45 21.00
N ASN A 54 -2.25 10.80 20.19
CA ASN A 54 -1.34 9.86 19.58
C ASN A 54 -2.06 8.82 18.69
N ASP A 55 -3.23 9.17 18.14
CA ASP A 55 -4.08 8.32 17.31
C ASP A 55 -4.06 8.80 15.85
N ASP A 56 -3.58 7.95 14.94
CA ASP A 56 -3.47 8.23 13.51
C ASP A 56 -4.66 7.76 12.67
N PHE A 57 -5.66 7.11 13.27
CA PHE A 57 -6.76 6.50 12.53
C PHE A 57 -7.55 7.53 11.73
N LEU A 58 -8.06 8.57 12.41
CA LEU A 58 -8.95 9.56 11.80
C LEU A 58 -8.23 10.34 10.70
N ILE A 59 -7.06 10.90 11.00
CA ILE A 59 -6.31 11.71 10.03
C ILE A 59 -5.83 10.87 8.83
N GLY A 60 -5.44 9.60 9.06
CA GLY A 60 -5.08 8.69 7.99
C GLY A 60 -6.27 8.36 7.10
N TYR A 61 -7.45 8.15 7.68
CA TYR A 61 -8.68 7.88 6.94
C TYR A 61 -9.11 9.11 6.12
N VAL A 62 -9.15 10.30 6.73
CA VAL A 62 -9.45 11.56 6.05
C VAL A 62 -8.50 11.78 4.88
N TRP A 63 -7.19 11.61 5.10
CA TRP A 63 -6.20 11.75 4.04
C TRP A 63 -6.46 10.78 2.88
N GLU A 64 -6.69 9.50 3.16
CA GLU A 64 -6.90 8.49 2.11
C GLU A 64 -8.14 8.80 1.28
N ARG A 65 -9.25 9.19 1.93
CA ARG A 65 -10.49 9.55 1.24
C ARG A 65 -10.33 10.82 0.42
N SER A 66 -9.67 11.84 0.95
CA SER A 66 -9.39 13.09 0.23
C SER A 66 -8.43 12.87 -0.95
N PHE A 67 -7.41 12.02 -0.80
CA PHE A 67 -6.44 11.68 -1.84
C PHE A 67 -7.08 10.93 -3.01
N LEU A 68 -7.99 9.99 -2.71
CA LEU A 68 -8.71 9.20 -3.72
C LEU A 68 -9.95 9.91 -4.27
N SER A 69 -10.30 11.09 -3.75
CA SER A 69 -11.42 11.89 -4.24
C SER A 69 -11.23 12.28 -5.70
N GLN A 70 -12.33 12.43 -6.44
CA GLN A 70 -12.33 12.96 -7.80
C GLN A 70 -12.18 14.50 -7.82
N TRP A 71 -12.39 15.16 -6.68
CA TRP A 71 -12.36 16.61 -6.58
C TRP A 71 -10.95 17.12 -6.33
N PHE A 72 -10.54 18.11 -7.12
CA PHE A 72 -9.22 18.72 -7.02
C PHE A 72 -8.95 19.37 -5.66
N SER A 73 -9.95 20.04 -5.07
CA SER A 73 -9.83 20.66 -3.74
C SER A 73 -9.47 19.66 -2.65
N ASP A 74 -10.11 18.49 -2.66
CA ASP A 74 -9.86 17.43 -1.68
C ASP A 74 -8.46 16.85 -1.87
N GLN A 75 -8.04 16.67 -3.13
CA GLN A 75 -6.69 16.20 -3.45
C GLN A 75 -5.63 17.18 -2.96
N GLU A 76 -5.82 18.49 -3.18
CA GLU A 76 -4.88 19.52 -2.70
C GLU A 76 -4.84 19.56 -1.16
N ALA A 77 -5.98 19.42 -0.48
CA ALA A 77 -6.02 19.29 0.97
C ALA A 77 -5.22 18.07 1.46
N ALA A 78 -5.36 16.92 0.78
CA ALA A 78 -4.59 15.72 1.10
C ALA A 78 -3.08 15.91 0.89
N LYS A 79 -2.67 16.60 -0.18
CA LYS A 79 -1.25 16.95 -0.41
C LYS A 79 -0.72 17.87 0.69
N ALA A 80 -1.47 18.90 1.07
CA ALA A 80 -1.09 19.82 2.14
C ALA A 80 -0.94 19.09 3.49
N LEU A 81 -1.84 18.16 3.80
CA LEU A 81 -1.74 17.32 5.00
C LEU A 81 -0.50 16.42 4.98
N PHE A 82 -0.23 15.79 3.83
CA PHE A 82 0.94 14.96 3.64
C PHE A 82 2.24 15.76 3.83
N ASP A 83 2.29 16.98 3.30
CA ASP A 83 3.45 17.88 3.42
C ASP A 83 3.65 18.37 4.86
N LYS A 84 2.56 18.69 5.57
CA LYS A 84 2.59 19.25 6.92
C LYS A 84 3.03 18.23 7.97
N HIS A 85 2.56 16.98 7.89
CA HIS A 85 2.67 16.02 8.99
C HIS A 85 3.58 14.83 8.65
N GLU A 86 4.81 14.83 9.14
CA GLU A 86 5.74 13.69 8.99
C GLU A 86 5.15 12.39 9.54
N ARG A 87 4.47 12.47 10.69
CA ARG A 87 3.84 11.30 11.31
C ARG A 87 2.76 10.68 10.42
N LEU A 88 1.96 11.50 9.75
CA LEU A 88 0.98 11.03 8.77
C LEU A 88 1.69 10.34 7.59
N ARG A 89 2.80 10.91 7.09
CA ARG A 89 3.60 10.26 6.03
C ARG A 89 4.07 8.86 6.44
N LEU A 90 4.54 8.68 7.68
CA LEU A 90 4.96 7.37 8.18
C LEU A 90 3.79 6.38 8.32
N VAL A 91 2.60 6.86 8.66
CA VAL A 91 1.38 6.04 8.72
C VAL A 91 1.01 5.55 7.33
N ILE A 92 1.00 6.45 6.35
CA ILE A 92 0.69 6.12 4.95
C ILE A 92 1.76 5.19 4.38
N ALA A 93 3.03 5.42 4.69
CA ALA A 93 4.15 4.57 4.26
C ALA A 93 3.96 3.09 4.66
N LYS A 94 3.34 2.82 5.82
CA LYS A 94 3.02 1.45 6.26
C LYS A 94 1.86 0.83 5.49
N ARG A 95 0.98 1.66 4.90
CA ARG A 95 -0.23 1.24 4.18
C ARG A 95 -0.04 1.14 2.67
N VAL A 96 1.11 1.57 2.13
CA VAL A 96 1.41 1.60 0.68
C VAL A 96 1.06 0.30 -0.03
N SER A 97 1.46 -0.85 0.52
CA SER A 97 1.17 -2.14 -0.11
C SER A 97 -0.33 -2.42 -0.25
N SER A 98 -1.14 -2.01 0.74
CA SER A 98 -2.60 -2.13 0.67
C SER A 98 -3.18 -1.18 -0.38
N MET A 99 -2.67 0.06 -0.46
CA MET A 99 -3.11 1.02 -1.47
C MET A 99 -2.78 0.55 -2.88
N CYS A 100 -1.56 0.03 -3.10
CA CYS A 100 -1.17 -0.60 -4.37
C CYS A 100 -2.15 -1.72 -4.76
N PHE A 101 -2.46 -2.61 -3.82
CA PHE A 101 -3.39 -3.70 -4.06
C PHE A 101 -4.79 -3.20 -4.48
N ASN A 102 -5.34 -2.24 -3.75
CA ASN A 102 -6.67 -1.67 -4.06
C ASN A 102 -6.69 -1.01 -5.44
N CYS A 103 -5.71 -0.17 -5.76
CA CYS A 103 -5.62 0.50 -7.06
C CYS A 103 -5.47 -0.48 -8.23
N MET A 104 -4.73 -1.59 -8.04
CA MET A 104 -4.61 -2.64 -9.04
C MET A 104 -5.93 -3.40 -9.24
N GLN A 105 -6.72 -3.64 -8.18
CA GLN A 105 -8.04 -4.26 -8.30
C GLN A 105 -9.03 -3.39 -9.08
N ASP A 106 -8.94 -2.07 -8.89
CA ASP A 106 -9.75 -1.09 -9.60
C ASP A 106 -9.27 -0.81 -11.04
N PHE A 107 -8.23 -1.51 -11.50
CA PHE A 107 -7.56 -1.30 -12.79
C PHE A 107 -7.11 0.15 -13.01
N ASN A 108 -6.85 0.90 -11.93
CA ASN A 108 -6.53 2.32 -11.97
C ASN A 108 -5.18 2.59 -11.30
N THR A 109 -4.15 2.83 -12.11
CA THR A 109 -2.77 3.08 -11.62
C THR A 109 -2.49 4.55 -11.37
N GLU A 110 -3.36 5.48 -11.77
CA GLU A 110 -3.18 6.93 -11.61
C GLU A 110 -2.93 7.36 -10.16
N PRO A 111 -3.68 6.88 -9.14
CA PRO A 111 -3.39 7.23 -7.76
C PRO A 111 -2.01 6.76 -7.30
N LEU A 112 -1.45 5.69 -7.88
CA LEU A 112 -0.12 5.19 -7.51
C LEU A 112 0.99 6.10 -8.02
N TYR A 113 0.86 6.66 -9.22
CA TYR A 113 1.81 7.65 -9.72
C TYR A 113 1.79 8.93 -8.88
N ARG A 114 0.60 9.46 -8.57
CA ARG A 114 0.45 10.62 -7.67
C ARG A 114 1.00 10.35 -6.26
N LEU A 115 0.83 9.14 -5.74
CA LEU A 115 1.40 8.74 -4.46
C LEU A 115 2.93 8.65 -4.53
N MET A 116 3.47 8.15 -5.64
CA MET A 116 4.91 8.09 -5.87
C MET A 116 5.53 9.49 -5.93
N GLU A 117 4.87 10.46 -6.59
CA GLU A 117 5.30 11.87 -6.60
C GLU A 117 5.39 12.46 -5.18
N LEU A 118 4.38 12.19 -4.34
CA LEU A 118 4.41 12.61 -2.93
C LEU A 118 5.58 11.99 -2.17
N PHE A 119 5.85 10.71 -2.35
CA PHE A 119 7.00 10.08 -1.71
C PHE A 119 8.34 10.60 -2.22
N LEU A 120 8.47 10.85 -3.53
CA LEU A 120 9.68 11.42 -4.13
C LEU A 120 9.97 12.82 -3.56
N LYS A 121 8.95 13.67 -3.44
CA LYS A 121 9.07 15.02 -2.84
C LYS A 121 9.64 14.97 -1.42
N HIS A 122 9.35 13.90 -0.67
CA HIS A 122 9.79 13.70 0.72
C HIS A 122 10.92 12.69 0.87
N GLN A 123 11.64 12.35 -0.22
CA GLN A 123 12.79 11.43 -0.23
C GLN A 123 12.49 10.02 0.32
N MET A 124 11.26 9.55 0.18
CA MET A 124 10.80 8.24 0.67
C MET A 124 11.00 7.13 -0.38
N SER A 125 12.25 6.94 -0.80
CA SER A 125 12.64 6.03 -1.91
C SER A 125 12.26 4.56 -1.69
N THR A 126 12.17 4.12 -0.43
CA THR A 126 11.72 2.76 -0.09
C THR A 126 10.26 2.54 -0.53
N GLN A 127 9.40 3.53 -0.30
CA GLN A 127 7.99 3.48 -0.64
C GLN A 127 7.79 3.62 -2.15
N CYS A 128 8.55 4.49 -2.82
CA CYS A 128 8.60 4.56 -4.27
C CYS A 128 8.97 3.20 -4.89
N ARG A 129 9.97 2.50 -4.32
CA ARG A 129 10.36 1.16 -4.78
C ARG A 129 9.21 0.15 -4.69
N LEU A 130 8.44 0.17 -3.59
CA LEU A 130 7.27 -0.71 -3.43
C LEU A 130 6.19 -0.44 -4.49
N ILE A 131 5.98 0.83 -4.83
CA ILE A 131 5.04 1.23 -5.88
C ILE A 131 5.54 0.75 -7.25
N LEU A 132 6.80 1.02 -7.60
CA LEU A 132 7.39 0.57 -8.87
C LEU A 132 7.34 -0.96 -9.03
N ILE A 133 7.63 -1.70 -7.96
CA ILE A 133 7.50 -3.16 -7.96
C ILE A 133 6.04 -3.56 -8.26
N SER A 134 5.07 -2.94 -7.60
CA SER A 134 3.66 -3.28 -7.77
C SER A 134 3.16 -2.96 -9.18
N LEU A 135 3.55 -1.80 -9.73
CA LEU A 135 3.27 -1.41 -11.11
C LEU A 135 3.91 -2.38 -12.11
N PHE A 136 5.17 -2.78 -11.89
CA PHE A 136 5.85 -3.73 -12.76
C PHE A 136 5.13 -5.07 -12.75
N GLU A 137 4.82 -5.64 -11.57
CA GLU A 137 4.12 -6.91 -11.47
C GLU A 137 2.79 -6.86 -12.21
N TYR A 138 2.02 -5.79 -12.00
CA TYR A 138 0.75 -5.58 -12.67
C TYR A 138 0.87 -5.61 -14.20
N GLU A 139 1.82 -4.87 -14.77
CA GLU A 139 2.04 -4.84 -16.22
C GLU A 139 2.66 -6.14 -16.76
N TYR A 140 3.48 -6.82 -15.97
CA TYR A 140 4.05 -8.12 -16.30
C TYR A 140 2.97 -9.20 -16.44
N TRP A 141 2.00 -9.22 -15.52
CA TRP A 141 0.83 -10.11 -15.60
C TRP A 141 0.00 -9.86 -16.87
N ARG A 142 -0.05 -8.60 -17.32
CA ARG A 142 -0.73 -8.18 -18.55
C ARG A 142 0.10 -8.42 -19.81
N GLN A 143 1.32 -8.95 -19.68
CA GLN A 143 2.28 -9.17 -20.76
C GLN A 143 2.64 -7.87 -21.52
N ASN A 144 2.61 -6.73 -20.82
CA ASN A 144 2.89 -5.43 -21.41
C ASN A 144 4.38 -5.10 -21.34
N LEU A 145 5.13 -5.53 -22.37
CA LEU A 145 6.57 -5.34 -22.45
C LEU A 145 6.98 -3.87 -22.42
N ARG A 146 6.25 -3.02 -23.14
CA ARG A 146 6.57 -1.59 -23.22
C ARG A 146 6.50 -0.95 -21.85
N ALA A 147 5.41 -1.16 -21.12
CA ALA A 147 5.24 -0.59 -19.79
C ALA A 147 6.24 -1.16 -18.77
N CYS A 148 6.53 -2.47 -18.83
CA CYS A 148 7.56 -3.07 -17.96
C CYS A 148 8.94 -2.45 -18.21
N SER A 149 9.30 -2.20 -19.47
CA SER A 149 10.55 -1.54 -19.84
C SER A 149 10.59 -0.08 -19.36
N GLU A 150 9.49 0.64 -19.49
CA GLU A 150 9.37 2.03 -19.04
C GLU A 150 9.49 2.15 -17.52
N ILE A 151 8.82 1.27 -16.77
CA ILE A 151 8.94 1.20 -15.31
C ILE A 151 10.38 0.89 -14.88
N MET A 152 11.05 -0.03 -15.59
CA MET A 152 12.46 -0.35 -15.32
C MET A 152 13.36 0.86 -15.59
N GLN A 153 13.16 1.56 -16.71
CA GLN A 153 13.91 2.78 -17.04
C GLN A 153 13.68 3.87 -15.99
N ASN A 154 12.42 4.13 -15.62
CA ASN A 154 12.08 5.09 -14.56
C ASN A 154 12.76 4.75 -13.23
N SER A 155 12.90 3.46 -12.90
CA SER A 155 13.61 3.05 -11.69
C SER A 155 15.09 3.40 -11.70
N ILE A 156 15.71 3.39 -12.89
CA ILE A 156 17.12 3.79 -13.09
C ILE A 156 17.23 5.31 -13.05
N ASP A 157 16.35 6.03 -13.76
CA ASP A 157 16.36 7.49 -13.85
C ASP A 157 16.12 8.15 -12.48
N LEU A 158 15.32 7.51 -11.62
CA LEU A 158 15.06 7.97 -10.25
C LEU A 158 16.11 7.52 -9.22
N ASP A 159 17.13 6.74 -9.62
CA ASP A 159 18.10 6.09 -8.71
C ASP A 159 17.45 5.19 -7.65
N ILE A 160 16.37 4.49 -8.02
CA ILE A 160 15.63 3.55 -7.17
C ILE A 160 15.63 2.16 -7.84
N PRO A 161 16.79 1.47 -7.88
CA PRO A 161 16.92 0.25 -8.65
C PRO A 161 16.00 -0.86 -8.13
N LEU A 162 15.30 -1.50 -9.06
CA LEU A 162 14.53 -2.70 -8.77
C LEU A 162 15.43 -3.92 -8.54
N PRO A 163 14.99 -4.91 -7.75
CA PRO A 163 15.73 -6.16 -7.59
C PRO A 163 16.00 -6.87 -8.93
N GLU A 164 17.15 -7.56 -9.04
CA GLU A 164 17.58 -8.23 -10.29
C GLU A 164 16.57 -9.27 -10.81
N THR A 165 15.73 -9.82 -9.94
CA THR A 165 14.60 -10.69 -10.32
C THR A 165 13.67 -10.04 -11.35
N TYR A 166 13.52 -8.71 -11.33
CA TYR A 166 12.69 -7.98 -12.27
C TYR A 166 13.35 -7.81 -13.64
N ASN A 167 14.68 -7.72 -13.68
CA ASN A 167 15.44 -7.78 -14.95
C ASN A 167 15.25 -9.14 -15.62
N GLN A 168 15.30 -10.23 -14.83
CA GLN A 168 15.05 -11.58 -15.34
C GLN A 168 13.62 -11.71 -15.90
N LYS A 169 12.61 -11.21 -15.17
CA LYS A 169 11.22 -11.17 -15.66
C LYS A 169 11.08 -10.40 -16.98
N LEU A 170 11.75 -9.25 -17.10
CA LEU A 170 11.73 -8.46 -18.34
C LEU A 170 12.38 -9.22 -19.51
N LEU A 171 13.51 -9.90 -19.27
CA LEU A 171 14.17 -10.74 -20.26
C LEU A 171 13.29 -11.92 -20.68
N ASP A 172 12.62 -12.59 -19.74
CA ASP A 172 11.69 -13.67 -20.06
C ASP A 172 10.55 -13.18 -20.95
N LEU A 173 10.03 -11.98 -20.69
CA LEU A 173 9.01 -11.34 -21.52
C LEU A 173 9.53 -11.00 -22.92
N LEU A 174 10.75 -10.45 -23.03
CA LEU A 174 11.41 -10.16 -24.32
C LEU A 174 11.64 -11.42 -25.16
N LEU A 175 11.96 -12.54 -24.51
CA LEU A 175 12.21 -13.83 -25.14
C LEU A 175 10.92 -14.63 -25.41
N GLY A 176 9.75 -14.10 -25.04
CA GLY A 176 8.45 -14.78 -25.20
C GLY A 176 8.30 -16.01 -24.30
N ARG A 177 9.08 -16.13 -23.22
CA ARG A 177 8.96 -17.20 -22.24
C ARG A 177 7.75 -16.92 -21.36
N SER A 178 6.66 -17.65 -21.60
CA SER A 178 5.41 -17.47 -20.87
C SER A 178 5.60 -17.69 -19.36
N ILE A 179 4.85 -16.93 -18.54
CA ILE A 179 4.74 -17.10 -17.08
C ILE A 179 4.45 -18.58 -16.70
N LEU A 180 3.79 -19.33 -17.60
CA LEU A 180 3.45 -20.74 -17.43
C LEU A 180 4.62 -21.72 -17.64
N GLN A 181 5.76 -21.29 -18.18
CA GLN A 181 6.91 -22.13 -18.44
C GLN A 181 7.96 -22.15 -17.33
N HIS A 182 7.74 -21.40 -16.25
CA HIS A 182 8.61 -21.41 -15.07
C HIS A 182 8.43 -22.71 -14.25
N LYS A 183 8.70 -23.87 -14.85
CA LYS A 183 9.08 -25.06 -14.07
C LYS A 183 10.34 -24.65 -13.28
N PRO A 184 10.36 -24.77 -11.95
CA PRO A 184 11.59 -24.54 -11.21
C PRO A 184 12.63 -25.51 -11.77
N THR A 185 13.68 -24.95 -12.38
CA THR A 185 14.86 -25.71 -12.79
C THR A 185 15.35 -26.49 -11.57
N THR A 186 15.42 -27.81 -11.74
CA THR A 186 15.70 -28.82 -10.72
C THR A 186 16.98 -28.56 -9.92
N ASP A 187 17.86 -27.70 -10.43
CA ASP A 187 19.13 -27.33 -9.81
C ASP A 187 18.98 -26.44 -8.56
N SER A 188 17.95 -25.59 -8.52
CA SER A 188 17.69 -24.70 -7.37
C SER A 188 17.07 -25.44 -6.18
N VAL A 189 16.23 -26.44 -6.46
CA VAL A 189 15.59 -27.31 -5.46
C VAL A 189 16.61 -28.30 -4.88
N ALA A 190 17.55 -28.79 -5.68
CA ALA A 190 18.63 -29.66 -5.22
C ALA A 190 19.55 -28.97 -4.21
N LYS A 191 19.95 -27.71 -4.49
CA LYS A 191 20.78 -26.91 -3.56
C LYS A 191 20.04 -26.56 -2.25
N ARG A 192 18.73 -26.30 -2.30
CA ARG A 192 17.92 -26.06 -1.08
C ARG A 192 17.74 -27.34 -0.25
N LYS A 193 17.55 -28.51 -0.88
CA LYS A 193 17.44 -29.80 -0.17
C LYS A 193 18.76 -30.23 0.48
N GLN A 194 19.91 -30.02 -0.16
CA GLN A 194 21.22 -30.30 0.46
C GLN A 194 21.48 -29.43 1.69
N LYS A 195 21.08 -28.16 1.66
CA LYS A 195 21.28 -27.24 2.80
C LYS A 195 20.38 -27.55 4.01
N LEU A 196 19.21 -28.16 3.80
CA LEU A 196 18.33 -28.63 4.90
C LEU A 196 18.80 -29.96 5.51
N GLN A 197 19.37 -30.88 4.72
CA GLN A 197 19.89 -32.15 5.26
C GLN A 197 21.09 -31.96 6.19
N ALA A 198 21.89 -30.91 5.98
CA ALA A 198 23.04 -30.57 6.82
C ALA A 198 22.68 -30.09 8.25
N LYS A 199 21.40 -29.82 8.56
CA LYS A 199 20.96 -29.35 9.89
C LYS A 199 20.04 -30.33 10.63
N LYS A 200 20.14 -31.62 10.35
CA LYS A 200 19.42 -32.64 11.13
C LYS A 200 20.18 -32.92 12.43
N TYR A 201 19.87 -32.16 13.48
CA TYR A 201 20.36 -32.42 14.83
C TYR A 201 19.97 -33.84 15.28
N GLN A 202 20.95 -34.63 15.68
CA GLN A 202 20.75 -35.90 16.37
C GLN A 202 20.50 -35.61 17.84
N LEU A 203 19.25 -35.78 18.30
CA LEU A 203 18.96 -35.91 19.72
C LEU A 203 19.41 -37.31 20.16
N LYS A 204 20.45 -37.35 21.01
CA LYS A 204 20.83 -38.55 21.76
C LYS A 204 19.92 -38.62 22.99
N PHE A 205 19.21 -39.73 23.13
CA PHE A 205 18.49 -40.11 24.35
C PHE A 205 19.46 -40.75 25.34
#